data_AF-A0A5S4YVL6-F1
#
_entry.id   AF-A0A5S4YVL6-F1
#
_cell.length_a   1.000
_cell.length_b   1.000
_cell.length_c   1.000
_cell.angle_alpha   90.00
_cell.angle_beta   90.00
_cell.angle_gamma   90.00
#
_symmetry.space_group_name_H-M   'P 1'
#
loop_
_entity.id
_entity.type
_entity.pdbx_description
1 polymer ?
#
loop_
_entity_poly.entity_id
_entity_poly.type
_entity_poly.pdbx_seq_one_letter_code
_entity_poly.pdbx_strand_id
1 'polypeptide(L)'
;MRLQTNKRKGRFAVEAVEKVRRLRAMGSLCRQQAAYNSMNKWKLLAEAEYWDHLAHLELSSYFQQCNAIGSNEIERPQAITSTNDAQPETISAA
;
A
#
# COMPACT_ATOMS: atom_id res chain seq x y z
N MET A 1 -12.92 -1.95 18.34
CA MET A 1 -11.53 -1.50 18.04
C MET A 1 -11.21 -1.33 16.54
N ARG A 2 -11.88 -2.01 15.60
CA ARG A 2 -11.64 -1.93 14.13
C ARG A 2 -11.85 -0.56 13.45
N LEU A 3 -12.71 0.31 13.99
CA LEU A 3 -12.96 1.63 13.39
C LEU A 3 -11.73 2.54 13.40
N GLN A 4 -10.86 2.39 14.40
CA GLN A 4 -9.66 3.22 14.56
C GLN A 4 -8.54 2.83 13.60
N THR A 5 -8.49 1.58 13.15
CA THR A 5 -7.47 1.11 12.19
C THR A 5 -7.81 1.54 10.77
N ASN A 6 -9.10 1.50 10.39
CA ASN A 6 -9.56 1.97 9.07
C ASN A 6 -9.38 3.49 8.90
N LYS A 7 -9.70 4.29 9.93
CA LYS A 7 -9.48 5.75 9.89
C LYS A 7 -8.00 6.12 9.74
N ARG A 8 -7.11 5.36 10.39
CA ARG A 8 -5.66 5.52 10.25
C ARG A 8 -5.18 5.10 8.86
N LYS A 9 -5.62 3.94 8.37
CA LYS A 9 -5.27 3.42 7.04
C LYS A 9 -5.67 4.40 5.92
N GLY A 10 -6.86 4.98 5.99
CA GLY A 10 -7.31 6.01 5.04
C GLY A 10 -6.45 7.27 5.06
N ARG A 11 -6.01 7.74 6.24
CA ARG A 11 -5.13 8.90 6.37
C ARG A 11 -3.75 8.64 5.76
N PHE A 12 -3.16 7.47 6.03
CA PHE A 12 -1.87 7.07 5.45
C PHE A 12 -1.93 6.94 3.93
N ALA A 13 -3.03 6.42 3.38
CA ALA A 13 -3.23 6.34 1.94
C ALA A 13 -3.26 7.73 1.27
N VAL A 14 -3.98 8.69 1.87
CA VAL A 14 -4.05 10.06 1.36
C VAL A 14 -2.66 10.72 1.40
N GLU A 15 -1.92 10.55 2.49
CA GLU A 15 -0.56 11.12 2.62
C GLU A 15 0.42 10.55 1.59
N ALA A 16 0.45 9.23 1.41
CA ALA A 16 1.31 8.57 0.43
C ALA A 16 0.97 9.02 -1.00
N VAL A 17 -0.33 9.11 -1.34
CA VAL A 17 -0.77 9.58 -2.66
C VAL A 17 -0.37 11.03 -2.92
N GLU A 18 -0.53 11.93 -1.95
CA GLU A 18 -0.14 13.34 -2.12
C GLU A 18 1.37 13.51 -2.26
N LYS A 19 2.17 12.72 -1.52
CA LYS A 19 3.62 12.72 -1.68
C LYS A 19 4.05 12.23 -3.07
N VAL A 20 3.48 11.13 -3.55
CA VAL A 20 3.74 10.62 -4.91
C VAL A 20 3.33 11.63 -5.99
N ARG A 21 2.19 12.31 -5.83
CA ARG A 21 1.73 13.37 -6.74
C ARG A 21 2.74 14.50 -6.82
N ARG A 22 3.20 15.00 -5.67
CA ARG A 22 4.21 16.07 -5.61
C ARG A 22 5.52 15.66 -6.29
N LEU A 23 6.01 14.45 -6.02
CA LEU A 23 7.26 13.94 -6.62
C LEU A 23 7.16 13.87 -8.16
N ARG A 24 6.07 13.32 -8.71
CA ARG A 24 5.86 13.30 -10.16
C ARG A 24 5.69 14.69 -10.77
N ALA A 25 5.08 15.62 -10.04
CA ALA A 25 4.97 17.01 -10.48
C ALA A 25 6.35 17.66 -10.62
N MET A 26 7.27 17.40 -9.68
CA MET A 26 8.66 17.86 -9.77
C MET A 26 9.38 17.28 -10.98
N GLY A 27 9.29 15.97 -11.21
CA GLY A 27 9.90 15.35 -12.40
C GLY A 27 9.33 15.90 -13.72
N SER A 28 8.03 16.18 -13.75
CA SER A 28 7.37 16.80 -14.91
C SER A 28 7.81 18.25 -15.14
N LEU A 29 8.06 19.01 -14.08
CA LEU A 29 8.61 20.36 -14.17
C LEU A 29 10.04 20.34 -14.73
N CYS A 30 10.89 19.42 -14.25
CA CYS A 30 12.25 19.25 -14.76
C CYS A 30 12.25 18.93 -16.26
N ARG A 31 11.37 18.03 -16.73
CA ARG A 31 11.21 17.72 -18.16
C ARG A 31 10.74 18.93 -18.98
N GLN A 32 9.80 19.71 -18.46
CA GLN A 32 9.35 20.95 -19.11
C GLN A 32 10.52 21.94 -19.23
N GLN A 33 11.28 22.16 -18.15
CA GLN A 33 12.46 23.03 -18.17
C GLN A 33 13.51 22.53 -19.17
N ALA A 34 13.72 21.22 -19.26
CA ALA A 34 14.67 20.60 -20.20
C ALA A 34 14.28 20.83 -21.66
N ALA A 35 12.99 20.98 -21.97
CA ALA A 35 12.51 21.32 -23.31
C ALA A 35 12.85 22.77 -23.70
N TYR A 36 12.89 23.70 -22.73
CA TYR A 36 13.19 25.11 -22.96
C TYR A 36 14.66 25.49 -22.76
N ASN A 37 15.46 24.68 -22.05
CA ASN A 37 16.87 24.96 -21.77
C ASN A 37 17.78 23.86 -22.31
N SER A 38 18.31 24.07 -23.52
CA SER A 38 19.21 23.12 -24.20
C SER A 38 20.56 22.96 -23.49
N MET A 39 21.11 24.02 -22.89
CA MET A 39 22.41 23.97 -22.19
C MET A 39 22.38 23.07 -20.95
N ASN A 40 21.28 23.08 -20.19
CA ASN A 40 21.14 22.31 -18.95
C ASN A 40 20.25 21.07 -19.10
N LYS A 41 19.90 20.69 -20.34
CA LYS A 41 18.95 19.62 -20.62
C LYS A 41 19.32 18.31 -19.93
N TRP A 42 20.57 17.88 -20.03
CA TRP A 42 21.03 16.61 -19.45
C TRP A 42 20.87 16.59 -17.92
N LYS A 43 21.20 17.70 -17.24
CA LYS A 43 21.08 17.84 -15.79
C LYS A 43 19.62 17.79 -15.36
N LEU A 44 18.75 18.51 -16.07
CA LEU A 44 17.31 18.53 -15.80
C LEU A 44 16.65 17.17 -16.04
N LEU A 45 17.11 16.41 -17.04
CA LEU A 45 16.64 15.04 -17.27
C LEU A 45 17.08 14.09 -16.16
N ALA A 46 18.34 14.17 -15.71
CA ALA A 46 18.82 13.38 -14.57
C ALA A 46 18.04 13.71 -13.28
N GLU A 47 17.72 14.98 -13.06
CA GLU A 47 16.88 15.40 -11.94
C GLU A 47 15.45 14.88 -12.07
N ALA A 48 14.89 14.84 -13.28
CA ALA A 48 13.58 14.24 -13.52
C ALA A 48 13.54 12.73 -13.18
N GLU A 49 14.57 11.98 -13.59
CA GLU A 49 14.71 10.56 -13.26
C GLU A 49 14.82 10.35 -11.75
N TYR A 50 15.58 11.20 -11.06
CA TYR A 50 15.66 11.17 -9.59
C TYR A 50 14.30 11.33 -8.92
N TRP A 51 13.49 12.30 -9.35
CA TRP A 51 12.14 12.50 -8.81
C TRP A 51 11.20 11.33 -9.10
N ASP A 52 11.28 10.74 -10.30
CA ASP A 52 10.48 9.57 -10.66
C ASP A 52 10.87 8.33 -9.84
N HIS A 53 12.16 8.13 -9.57
CA HIS A 53 12.64 7.07 -8.68
C HIS A 53 12.12 7.25 -7.25
N LEU A 54 12.16 8.46 -6.70
CA LEU A 54 11.58 8.73 -5.38
C LEU A 54 10.07 8.45 -5.34
N ALA A 55 9.33 8.84 -6.39
CA ALA A 55 7.90 8.57 -6.49
C ALA A 55 7.61 7.07 -6.52
N HIS A 56 8.45 6.30 -7.23
CA HIS A 56 8.33 4.86 -7.29
C HIS A 56 8.63 4.19 -5.94
N LEU A 57 9.69 4.63 -5.24
CA LEU A 57 10.03 4.13 -3.91
C LEU A 57 8.91 4.37 -2.89
N GLU A 58 8.33 5.59 -2.89
CA GLU A 58 7.23 5.92 -2.00
C GLU A 58 5.99 5.05 -2.27
N LEU A 59 5.66 4.85 -3.54
CA LEU A 59 4.53 4.02 -3.95
C LEU A 59 4.75 2.55 -3.57
N SER A 60 5.94 2.01 -3.79
CA SER A 60 6.31 0.64 -3.41
C SER A 60 6.28 0.44 -1.90
N SER A 61 6.79 1.40 -1.12
CA SER A 61 6.70 1.38 0.35
C SER A 61 5.24 1.35 0.84
N TYR A 62 4.38 2.18 0.24
CA TYR A 62 2.95 2.19 0.56
C TYR A 62 2.29 0.82 0.28
N PHE A 63 2.58 0.22 -0.88
CA PHE A 63 2.05 -1.11 -1.21
C PHE A 63 2.57 -2.21 -0.28
N GLN A 64 3.86 -2.19 0.06
CA GLN A 64 4.44 -3.14 1.00
C GLN A 64 3.75 -3.05 2.37
N GLN A 65 3.51 -1.83 2.87
CA GLN A 65 2.79 -1.63 4.13
C GLN A 65 1.32 -2.10 4.03
N CYS A 66 0.63 -1.82 2.91
CA CYS A 66 -0.74 -2.27 2.72
C CYS A 66 -0.85 -3.80 2.69
N ASN A 67 0.08 -4.47 2.02
CA ASN A 67 0.13 -5.92 1.88
C ASN A 67 0.51 -6.59 3.20
N ALA A 68 1.46 -6.03 3.95
CA ALA A 68 1.80 -6.49 5.29
C ALA A 68 0.53 -6.50 6.17
N ILE A 69 -0.18 -5.36 6.25
CA ILE A 69 -1.41 -5.21 7.05
C ILE A 69 -2.50 -6.22 6.63
N GLY A 70 -2.60 -6.57 5.34
CA GLY A 70 -3.57 -7.55 4.84
C GLY A 70 -3.23 -8.99 5.26
N SER A 71 -1.94 -9.34 5.29
CA SER A 71 -1.48 -10.69 5.65
C SER A 71 -1.74 -11.02 7.13
N ASN A 72 -1.51 -10.07 8.03
CA ASN A 72 -1.78 -10.27 9.46
C ASN A 72 -3.28 -10.29 9.85
N GLU A 73 -4.21 -10.03 8.92
CA GLU A 73 -5.65 -10.25 9.14
C GLU A 73 -6.11 -11.65 8.71
N ILE A 74 -5.40 -12.28 7.76
CA ILE A 74 -5.68 -13.65 7.26
C ILE A 74 -5.13 -14.71 8.24
N GLU A 75 -4.07 -14.39 8.99
CA GLU A 75 -3.35 -15.32 9.84
C GLU A 75 -3.92 -15.50 11.26
N ARG A 76 -5.09 -14.92 11.58
CA ARG A 76 -5.79 -15.24 12.83
C ARG A 76 -6.66 -16.48 12.57
N PRO A 77 -6.25 -17.71 12.94
CA PRO A 77 -7.15 -18.84 12.92
C PRO A 77 -8.37 -18.45 13.76
N GLN A 78 -9.52 -18.37 13.10
CA GLN A 78 -10.81 -18.27 13.76
C GLN A 78 -10.89 -19.53 14.61
N ALA A 79 -10.56 -19.40 15.89
CA ALA A 79 -10.91 -20.39 16.89
C ALA A 79 -12.44 -20.39 16.95
N ILE A 80 -13.05 -21.11 16.01
CA ILE A 80 -14.42 -21.57 16.11
C ILE A 80 -14.42 -22.57 17.27
N THR A 81 -14.62 -22.04 18.47
CA THR A 81 -15.14 -22.81 19.60
C THR A 81 -16.59 -23.14 19.27
N SER A 82 -16.78 -24.05 18.31
CA SER A 82 -18.06 -24.70 18.09
C SER A 82 -18.06 -25.96 18.92
N THR A 83 -18.31 -25.80 20.22
CA THR A 83 -18.79 -26.88 21.09
C THR A 83 -20.13 -27.36 20.56
N ASN A 84 -20.10 -28.33 19.66
CA ASN A 84 -21.26 -29.19 19.41
C ASN A 84 -20.89 -30.59 19.89
N ASP A 85 -21.02 -30.78 21.21
CA ASP A 85 -21.26 -32.09 21.79
C ASP A 85 -22.63 -32.56 21.32
N ALA A 86 -22.67 -33.15 20.12
CA ALA A 86 -23.77 -33.98 19.66
C ALA A 86 -23.23 -35.41 19.61
N GLN A 87 -23.40 -36.09 20.74
CA GLN A 87 -23.16 -37.51 20.89
C GLN A 87 -23.93 -38.28 19.80
N PRO A 88 -23.29 -39.17 19.00
CA PRO A 88 -24.06 -40.12 18.21
C PRO A 88 -24.61 -41.17 19.17
N GLU A 89 -25.92 -41.14 19.38
CA GLU A 89 -26.63 -42.25 20.02
C GLU A 89 -26.64 -43.46 19.08
N THR A 90 -26.14 -44.55 19.65
CA THR A 90 -26.12 -45.91 19.15
C THR A 90 -27.55 -46.41 19.00
N ILE A 91 -27.99 -46.73 17.79
CA ILE A 91 -29.20 -47.53 17.58
C ILE A 91 -28.76 -48.92 17.14
N SER A 92 -28.81 -49.85 18.09
CA SER A 92 -28.82 -51.29 17.85
C SER A 92 -30.25 -51.71 17.56
N ALA A 93 -30.50 -52.34 16.42
CA ALA A 93 -31.75 -53.02 16.13
C ALA A 93 -31.45 -54.50 15.87
N ALA A 94 -32.20 -55.33 16.60
CA ALA A 94 -32.14 -56.79 16.66
C ALA A 94 -32.61 -57.47 15.37
#